data_AF-A0A938IY76-F1
#
_entry.id   AF-A0A938IY76-F1
#
_cell.length_a   1.000
_cell.length_b   1.000
_cell.length_c   1.000
_cell.angle_alpha   90.00
_cell.angle_beta   90.00
_cell.angle_gamma   90.00
#
_symmetry.space_group_name_H-M   'P 1'
#
loop_
_entity.id
_entity.type
_entity.pdbx_description
1 polymer ?
#
loop_
_entity_poly.entity_id
_entity_poly.type
_entity_poly.pdbx_seq_one_letter_code
_entity_poly.pdbx_strand_id
1 'polypeptide(L)'
;MHKADPKWVEAAASLLERTHDLFFEQFTKAGFEPQPLRQKLVCVLLGSPEEFAQYLERVRDSAGQPPAGEQPAAGGGQVPAGPKRPVGLGSYSERTNRIQMCDIRAIPRKGDRPGDAARADPENVARIAHEAAHQLSFNCGILTPRGGCPLWLAEGLAANFEFSDAARPFGPLTDNFSPRAGRLKQLYAAGETPPLRQVVTQSPYESRQPGNKGANYVMGWGLFRFLFTERPGQLKRYASAVADRPRNAREALAAFEAAFGPVDELEVGWRQFLKRLSAGGAPAPPSLPAAPAPPAPPAPTAAPPAPTAAPAPPHDVTQPPAPAGSPLPALRGT
;
A
#
# COMPACT_ATOMS: atom_id res chain seq x y z
N MET A 1 1.56 -23.98 -22.99
CA MET A 1 1.10 -22.82 -22.22
C MET A 1 -0.14 -23.26 -21.48
N HIS A 2 0.02 -23.57 -20.20
CA HIS A 2 -1.08 -24.00 -19.33
C HIS A 2 -1.92 -22.75 -19.03
N LYS A 3 -3.06 -22.62 -19.71
CA LYS A 3 -3.97 -21.50 -19.44
C LYS A 3 -4.48 -21.63 -18.01
N ALA A 4 -4.48 -20.52 -17.27
CA ALA A 4 -5.19 -20.43 -16.00
C ALA A 4 -6.65 -20.89 -16.19
N ASP A 5 -7.17 -21.62 -15.20
CA ASP A 5 -8.55 -22.10 -15.17
C ASP A 5 -9.54 -20.92 -15.32
N PRO A 6 -10.44 -20.93 -16.33
CA PRO A 6 -11.38 -19.84 -16.56
C PRO A 6 -12.23 -19.46 -15.35
N LYS A 7 -12.67 -20.45 -14.54
CA LYS A 7 -13.49 -20.17 -13.36
C LYS A 7 -12.71 -19.42 -12.29
N TRP A 8 -11.42 -19.71 -12.16
CA TRP A 8 -10.54 -18.98 -11.26
C TRP A 8 -10.23 -17.58 -11.76
N VAL A 9 -10.06 -17.42 -13.08
CA VAL A 9 -9.90 -16.09 -13.70
C VAL A 9 -11.14 -15.22 -13.43
N GLU A 10 -12.35 -15.75 -13.61
CA GLU A 10 -13.61 -15.05 -13.32
C GLU A 10 -13.77 -14.71 -11.83
N ALA A 11 -13.42 -15.65 -10.95
CA ALA A 11 -13.48 -15.42 -9.50
C ALA A 11 -12.45 -14.36 -9.04
N ALA A 12 -11.23 -14.40 -9.59
CA ALA A 12 -10.20 -13.41 -9.33
C ALA A 12 -10.62 -12.03 -9.84
N ALA A 13 -11.16 -11.93 -11.05
CA ALA A 13 -11.67 -10.68 -11.60
C ALA A 13 -12.79 -10.09 -10.72
N SER A 14 -13.77 -10.92 -10.33
CA SER A 14 -14.86 -10.50 -9.45
C SER A 14 -14.36 -10.02 -8.08
N LEU A 15 -13.31 -10.66 -7.54
CA LEU A 15 -12.70 -10.23 -6.28
C LEU A 15 -11.95 -8.91 -6.42
N LEU A 16 -11.26 -8.68 -7.55
CA LEU A 16 -10.56 -7.42 -7.81
C LEU A 16 -11.54 -6.24 -7.82
N GLU A 17 -12.68 -6.38 -8.52
CA GLU A 17 -13.73 -5.35 -8.54
C GLU A 17 -14.33 -5.12 -7.15
N ARG A 18 -14.64 -6.19 -6.40
CA ARG A 18 -15.12 -6.06 -5.02
C ARG A 18 -14.11 -5.38 -4.10
N THR A 19 -12.82 -5.66 -4.27
CA THR A 19 -11.75 -5.04 -3.49
C THR A 19 -11.65 -3.56 -3.81
N HIS A 20 -11.78 -3.18 -5.09
CA HIS A 20 -11.86 -1.79 -5.51
C HIS A 20 -13.01 -1.04 -4.81
N ASP A 21 -14.23 -1.58 -4.89
CA ASP A 21 -15.41 -0.91 -4.33
C ASP A 21 -15.31 -0.73 -2.82
N LEU A 22 -14.94 -1.80 -2.10
CA LEU A 22 -14.74 -1.78 -0.65
C LEU A 22 -13.61 -0.84 -0.24
N PHE A 23 -12.55 -0.75 -1.04
CA PHE A 23 -11.44 0.16 -0.79
C PHE A 23 -11.90 1.62 -0.87
N PHE A 24 -12.50 2.01 -1.98
CA PHE A 24 -12.97 3.39 -2.18
C PHE A 24 -14.03 3.77 -1.14
N GLU A 25 -14.98 2.88 -0.86
CA GLU A 25 -16.02 3.10 0.17
C GLU A 25 -15.39 3.37 1.54
N GLN A 26 -14.54 2.46 2.03
CA GLN A 26 -14.03 2.52 3.40
C GLN A 26 -13.03 3.66 3.61
N PHE A 27 -12.17 3.94 2.62
CA PHE A 27 -11.25 5.07 2.69
C PHE A 27 -12.00 6.40 2.65
N THR A 28 -13.00 6.54 1.78
CA THR A 28 -13.84 7.74 1.74
C THR A 28 -14.59 7.94 3.07
N LYS A 29 -15.17 6.87 3.63
CA LYS A 29 -15.84 6.90 4.94
C LYS A 29 -14.89 7.30 6.08
N ALA A 30 -13.61 6.94 5.99
CA ALA A 30 -12.59 7.35 6.93
C ALA A 30 -12.03 8.77 6.68
N GLY A 31 -12.54 9.51 5.69
CA GLY A 31 -12.14 10.88 5.39
C GLY A 31 -10.90 11.01 4.51
N PHE A 32 -10.46 9.91 3.87
CA PHE A 32 -9.47 9.97 2.79
C PHE A 32 -10.15 10.41 1.49
N GLU A 33 -9.34 10.84 0.53
CA GLU A 33 -9.78 11.29 -0.80
C GLU A 33 -9.05 10.47 -1.87
N PRO A 34 -9.39 9.18 -2.04
CA PRO A 34 -8.76 8.36 -3.06
C PRO A 34 -9.06 8.94 -4.46
N GLN A 35 -8.01 9.19 -5.23
CA GLN A 35 -8.15 9.73 -6.58
C GLN A 35 -8.75 8.70 -7.54
N PRO A 36 -9.55 9.13 -8.54
CA PRO A 36 -10.01 8.23 -9.58
C PRO A 36 -8.86 7.53 -10.30
N LEU A 37 -9.05 6.25 -10.61
CA LEU A 37 -8.06 5.48 -11.37
C LEU A 37 -7.92 6.06 -12.78
N ARG A 38 -6.69 6.39 -13.18
CA ARG A 38 -6.38 7.00 -14.50
C ARG A 38 -6.15 5.98 -15.61
N GLN A 39 -6.04 4.70 -15.25
CA GLN A 39 -5.73 3.61 -16.16
C GLN A 39 -6.36 2.32 -15.66
N LYS A 40 -6.51 1.36 -16.58
CA LYS A 40 -6.90 0.00 -16.20
C LYS A 40 -5.78 -0.64 -15.38
N LEU A 41 -6.14 -1.20 -14.24
CA LEU A 41 -5.23 -1.97 -13.41
C LEU A 41 -5.12 -3.40 -13.96
N VAL A 42 -3.92 -3.97 -13.89
CA VAL A 42 -3.61 -5.24 -14.55
C VAL A 42 -3.21 -6.28 -13.51
N CYS A 43 -3.86 -7.44 -13.60
CA CYS A 43 -3.50 -8.66 -12.87
C CYS A 43 -3.15 -9.77 -13.88
N VAL A 44 -1.98 -10.37 -13.71
CA VAL A 44 -1.48 -11.47 -14.54
C VAL A 44 -1.60 -12.76 -13.75
N LEU A 45 -2.49 -13.64 -14.22
CA LEU A 45 -2.80 -14.92 -13.61
C LEU A 45 -2.08 -16.04 -14.37
N LEU A 46 -1.21 -16.77 -13.68
CA LEU A 46 -0.34 -17.78 -14.28
C LEU A 46 -0.74 -19.17 -13.78
N GLY A 47 -0.84 -20.13 -14.71
CA GLY A 47 -1.43 -21.44 -14.46
C GLY A 47 -0.50 -22.42 -13.75
N SER A 48 0.81 -22.12 -13.66
CA SER A 48 1.77 -22.96 -12.96
C SER A 48 2.91 -22.17 -12.32
N PRO A 49 3.59 -22.75 -11.31
CA PRO A 49 4.78 -22.15 -10.70
C PRO A 49 5.93 -21.90 -11.68
N GLU A 50 6.09 -22.77 -12.68
CA GLU A 50 7.11 -22.64 -13.72
C GLU A 50 6.82 -21.45 -14.63
N GLU A 51 5.57 -21.29 -15.07
CA GLU A 51 5.15 -20.11 -15.85
C GLU A 51 5.28 -18.83 -15.04
N PHE A 52 4.98 -18.89 -13.73
CA PHE A 52 5.19 -17.79 -12.80
C PHE A 52 6.66 -17.37 -12.71
N ALA A 53 7.58 -18.32 -12.50
CA ALA A 53 9.01 -18.04 -12.46
C ALA A 53 9.53 -17.44 -13.78
N GLN A 54 9.14 -18.03 -14.93
CA GLN A 54 9.52 -17.53 -16.26
C GLN A 54 8.96 -16.15 -16.56
N TYR A 55 7.76 -15.83 -16.07
CA TYR A 55 7.20 -14.48 -16.19
C TYR A 55 8.00 -13.48 -15.35
N LEU A 56 8.32 -13.82 -14.10
CA LEU A 56 9.11 -12.95 -13.23
C LEU A 56 10.52 -12.68 -13.79
N GLU A 57 11.19 -13.68 -14.36
CA GLU A 57 12.48 -13.51 -15.03
C GLU A 57 12.38 -12.52 -16.20
N ARG A 58 11.41 -12.74 -17.11
CA ARG A 58 11.20 -11.82 -18.26
C ARG A 58 10.90 -10.39 -17.84
N VAL A 59 10.09 -10.21 -16.79
CA VAL A 59 9.79 -8.88 -16.26
C VAL A 59 11.03 -8.25 -15.62
N ARG A 60 11.86 -9.02 -14.91
CA ARG A 60 13.12 -8.52 -14.34
C ARG A 60 14.09 -8.08 -15.43
N ASP A 61 14.28 -8.89 -16.46
CA ASP A 61 15.23 -8.60 -17.55
C ASP A 61 14.78 -7.39 -18.38
N SER A 62 13.48 -7.26 -18.62
CA SER A 62 12.92 -6.13 -19.38
C SER A 62 12.95 -4.80 -18.62
N ALA A 63 13.09 -4.84 -17.29
CA ALA A 63 12.89 -3.66 -16.44
C ALA A 63 14.12 -3.30 -15.57
N GLY A 64 15.27 -3.95 -15.76
CA GLY A 64 16.48 -3.72 -14.96
C GLY A 64 16.38 -4.25 -13.52
N GLN A 65 17.39 -4.01 -12.67
CA GLN A 65 17.47 -4.58 -11.32
C GLN A 65 16.30 -4.13 -10.42
N PRO A 66 15.67 -5.02 -9.63
CA PRO A 66 14.47 -4.69 -8.87
C PRO A 66 14.74 -3.74 -7.68
N PRO A 67 13.76 -2.90 -7.28
CA PRO A 67 13.79 -2.24 -5.99
C PRO A 67 13.75 -3.27 -4.86
N ALA A 68 14.29 -2.91 -3.70
CA ALA A 68 14.62 -3.84 -2.62
C ALA A 68 13.45 -4.71 -2.11
N GLY A 69 12.19 -4.46 -2.45
CA GLY A 69 11.01 -5.23 -2.03
C GLY A 69 10.61 -6.42 -2.92
N GLU A 70 11.05 -6.47 -4.18
CA GLU A 70 10.65 -7.51 -5.15
C GLU A 70 11.58 -8.74 -5.15
N GLN A 71 12.58 -8.82 -4.27
CA GLN A 71 13.49 -9.97 -4.27
C GLN A 71 12.82 -11.20 -3.63
N PRO A 72 12.75 -12.35 -4.34
CA PRO A 72 12.51 -13.62 -3.68
C PRO A 72 13.61 -13.78 -2.62
N ALA A 73 13.25 -14.30 -1.44
CA ALA A 73 14.16 -14.43 -0.31
C ALA A 73 15.52 -14.97 -0.78
N ALA A 74 16.56 -14.13 -0.70
CA ALA A 74 17.91 -14.48 -1.13
C ALA A 74 18.45 -15.57 -0.21
N GLY A 75 18.26 -16.83 -0.60
CA GLY A 75 19.15 -17.93 -0.24
C GLY A 75 20.25 -17.96 -1.29
N GLY A 76 21.35 -17.25 -1.05
CA GLY A 76 22.57 -17.36 -1.84
C GLY A 76 23.16 -18.77 -1.66
N GLY A 77 22.79 -19.67 -2.56
CA GLY A 77 23.31 -21.03 -2.62
C GLY A 77 22.93 -21.60 -3.97
N GLN A 78 23.93 -22.06 -4.71
CA GLN A 78 23.81 -22.77 -5.97
C GLN A 78 22.61 -23.74 -5.92
N VAL A 79 21.62 -23.52 -6.78
CA VAL A 79 20.33 -24.23 -6.74
C VAL A 79 20.58 -25.71 -7.04
N PRO A 80 20.36 -26.64 -6.09
CA PRO A 80 20.35 -28.06 -6.42
C PRO A 80 19.06 -28.38 -7.17
N ALA A 81 19.15 -29.17 -8.23
CA ALA A 81 18.02 -29.65 -9.00
C ALA A 81 17.07 -30.48 -8.12
N GLY A 82 15.98 -29.86 -7.68
CA GLY A 82 14.89 -30.48 -6.92
C GLY A 82 13.72 -29.50 -6.75
N PRO A 83 12.47 -29.97 -6.63
CA PRO A 83 11.30 -29.10 -6.63
C PRO A 83 11.18 -28.39 -5.28
N LYS A 84 11.81 -27.22 -5.13
CA LYS A 84 11.49 -26.29 -4.04
C LYS A 84 10.38 -25.36 -4.50
N ARG A 85 9.30 -25.27 -3.70
CA ARG A 85 8.21 -24.31 -3.92
C ARG A 85 8.78 -22.90 -4.11
N PRO A 86 8.44 -22.18 -5.20
CA PRO A 86 8.88 -20.80 -5.35
C PRO A 86 8.35 -19.97 -4.17
N VAL A 87 9.23 -19.17 -3.59
CA VAL A 87 8.91 -18.25 -2.50
C VAL A 87 8.16 -17.06 -3.09
N GLY A 88 6.91 -16.84 -2.67
CA GLY A 88 6.06 -15.75 -3.13
C GLY A 88 5.23 -16.13 -4.35
N LEU A 89 4.07 -16.75 -4.13
CA LEU A 89 3.15 -17.19 -5.19
C LEU A 89 2.19 -16.08 -5.65
N GLY A 90 2.43 -14.84 -5.22
CA GLY A 90 1.69 -13.64 -5.57
C GLY A 90 2.45 -12.38 -5.15
N SER A 91 2.41 -11.34 -5.97
CA SER A 91 3.03 -10.04 -5.67
C SER A 91 2.45 -8.92 -6.52
N TYR A 92 2.33 -7.73 -5.94
CA TYR A 92 2.21 -6.47 -6.66
C TYR A 92 3.59 -5.87 -6.95
N SER A 93 3.79 -5.41 -8.18
CA SER A 93 4.99 -4.69 -8.61
C SER A 93 4.68 -3.22 -8.82
N GLU A 94 5.25 -2.35 -7.98
CA GLU A 94 5.17 -0.89 -8.15
C GLU A 94 5.77 -0.44 -9.49
N ARG A 95 6.82 -1.14 -9.96
CA ARG A 95 7.55 -0.78 -11.18
C ARG A 95 6.74 -1.02 -12.44
N THR A 96 6.06 -2.16 -12.52
CA THR A 96 5.23 -2.49 -13.70
C THR A 96 3.77 -2.09 -13.51
N ASN A 97 3.39 -1.70 -12.29
CA ASN A 97 2.02 -1.50 -11.84
C ASN A 97 1.12 -2.72 -12.13
N ARG A 98 1.64 -3.92 -11.90
CA ARG A 98 0.93 -5.17 -12.16
C ARG A 98 0.88 -6.03 -10.91
N ILE A 99 -0.22 -6.73 -10.73
CA ILE A 99 -0.28 -7.91 -9.86
C ILE A 99 0.16 -9.12 -10.69
N GLN A 100 0.98 -9.99 -10.10
CA GLN A 100 1.28 -11.31 -10.62
C GLN A 100 0.79 -12.33 -9.61
N MET A 101 0.06 -13.35 -10.07
CA MET A 101 -0.43 -14.42 -9.20
C MET A 101 -0.23 -15.78 -9.86
N CYS A 102 0.28 -16.73 -9.08
CA CYS A 102 0.31 -18.13 -9.46
C CYS A 102 -0.98 -18.81 -9.00
N ASP A 103 -1.54 -19.67 -9.83
CA ASP A 103 -2.59 -20.58 -9.41
C ASP A 103 -1.99 -21.65 -8.48
N ILE A 104 -2.12 -21.44 -7.17
CA ILE A 104 -1.53 -22.37 -6.19
C ILE A 104 -2.27 -23.71 -6.13
N ARG A 105 -3.44 -23.83 -6.78
CA ARG A 105 -4.15 -25.12 -6.94
C ARG A 105 -3.39 -26.07 -7.87
N ALA A 106 -2.52 -25.54 -8.73
CA ALA A 106 -1.60 -26.32 -9.55
C ALA A 106 -0.43 -26.91 -8.74
N ILE A 107 -0.26 -26.53 -7.47
CA ILE A 107 0.79 -27.06 -6.59
C ILE A 107 0.19 -28.15 -5.70
N PRO A 108 0.57 -29.43 -5.88
CA PRO A 108 0.12 -30.50 -5.00
C PRO A 108 0.47 -30.22 -3.53
N ARG A 109 -0.49 -30.34 -2.62
CA ARG A 109 -0.23 -30.39 -1.18
C ARG A 109 -0.10 -31.83 -0.72
N LYS A 110 0.68 -32.02 0.35
CA LYS A 110 0.81 -33.33 1.00
C LYS A 110 -0.56 -33.76 1.53
N GLY A 111 -1.14 -34.78 0.92
CA GLY A 111 -2.47 -35.32 1.28
C GLY A 111 -3.59 -35.03 0.28
N ASP A 112 -3.34 -34.27 -0.79
CA ASP A 112 -4.35 -34.01 -1.83
C ASP A 112 -4.69 -35.29 -2.61
N ARG A 113 -5.97 -35.51 -2.88
CA ARG A 113 -6.43 -36.54 -3.83
C ARG A 113 -6.56 -35.94 -5.23
N PRO A 114 -6.39 -36.74 -6.30
CA PRO A 114 -6.69 -36.30 -7.66
C PRO A 114 -8.15 -35.79 -7.74
N GLY A 115 -8.34 -34.51 -8.08
CA GLY A 115 -9.66 -33.86 -8.17
C GLY A 115 -9.96 -32.79 -7.12
N ASP A 116 -9.14 -32.64 -6.08
CA ASP A 116 -9.35 -31.63 -5.01
C ASP A 116 -9.03 -30.18 -5.47
N ALA A 117 -8.44 -29.99 -6.65
CA ALA A 117 -7.99 -28.71 -7.20
C ALA A 117 -9.11 -27.72 -7.60
N ALA A 118 -10.39 -28.12 -7.54
CA ALA A 118 -11.50 -27.32 -8.07
C ALA A 118 -12.04 -26.23 -7.11
N ARG A 119 -11.61 -26.20 -5.84
CA ARG A 119 -12.05 -25.15 -4.90
C ARG A 119 -11.13 -23.93 -4.98
N ALA A 120 -11.72 -22.74 -4.98
CA ALA A 120 -10.99 -21.51 -4.76
C ALA A 120 -10.26 -21.64 -3.41
N ASP A 121 -8.93 -21.59 -3.46
CA ASP A 121 -8.12 -21.68 -2.26
C ASP A 121 -8.28 -20.37 -1.47
N PRO A 122 -8.87 -20.39 -0.26
CA PRO A 122 -9.10 -19.18 0.53
C PRO A 122 -7.82 -18.36 0.74
N GLU A 123 -6.67 -19.03 0.80
CA GLU A 123 -5.37 -18.35 0.93
C GLU A 123 -4.98 -17.60 -0.35
N ASN A 124 -5.21 -18.20 -1.53
CA ASN A 124 -4.92 -17.55 -2.81
C ASN A 124 -5.87 -16.37 -3.06
N VAL A 125 -7.13 -16.54 -2.69
CA VAL A 125 -8.18 -15.53 -2.83
C VAL A 125 -7.91 -14.34 -1.91
N ALA A 126 -7.61 -14.56 -0.62
CA ALA A 126 -7.25 -13.47 0.29
C ALA A 126 -5.98 -12.72 -0.17
N ARG A 127 -5.03 -13.43 -0.78
CA ARG A 127 -3.81 -12.82 -1.33
C ARG A 127 -4.07 -11.93 -2.54
N ILE A 128 -5.01 -12.28 -3.42
CA ILE A 128 -5.43 -11.39 -4.51
C ILE A 128 -5.95 -10.06 -3.97
N ALA A 129 -6.77 -10.08 -2.92
CA ALA A 129 -7.26 -8.86 -2.28
C ALA A 129 -6.12 -8.04 -1.61
N HIS A 130 -5.14 -8.71 -1.01
CA HIS A 130 -3.93 -8.08 -0.46
C HIS A 130 -3.16 -7.32 -1.55
N GLU A 131 -2.81 -7.98 -2.66
CA GLU A 131 -2.06 -7.35 -3.75
C GLU A 131 -2.87 -6.26 -4.46
N ALA A 132 -4.19 -6.41 -4.55
CA ALA A 132 -5.09 -5.39 -5.08
C ALA A 132 -5.13 -4.15 -4.18
N ALA A 133 -5.15 -4.32 -2.86
CA ALA A 133 -5.08 -3.20 -1.93
C ALA A 133 -3.77 -2.43 -2.06
N HIS A 134 -2.63 -3.11 -2.27
CA HIS A 134 -1.38 -2.44 -2.64
C HIS A 134 -1.56 -1.63 -3.93
N GLN A 135 -1.97 -2.27 -5.03
CA GLN A 135 -2.11 -1.63 -6.33
C GLN A 135 -3.03 -0.40 -6.26
N LEU A 136 -4.20 -0.53 -5.63
CA LEU A 136 -5.14 0.57 -5.44
C LEU A 136 -4.50 1.71 -4.66
N SER A 137 -3.91 1.43 -3.50
CA SER A 137 -3.35 2.44 -2.61
C SER A 137 -2.34 3.37 -3.30
N PHE A 138 -1.50 2.83 -4.19
CA PHE A 138 -0.54 3.60 -4.96
C PHE A 138 -1.15 4.32 -6.16
N ASN A 139 -2.14 3.73 -6.83
CA ASN A 139 -2.75 4.32 -8.03
C ASN A 139 -3.80 5.40 -7.71
N CYS A 140 -4.40 5.38 -6.52
CA CYS A 140 -5.34 6.41 -6.06
C CYS A 140 -4.70 7.44 -5.11
N GLY A 141 -3.38 7.39 -4.92
CA GLY A 141 -2.63 8.41 -4.17
C GLY A 141 -2.82 8.35 -2.65
N ILE A 142 -3.30 7.22 -2.11
CA ILE A 142 -3.35 6.98 -0.66
C ILE A 142 -1.94 6.77 -0.10
N LEU A 143 -1.16 5.92 -0.77
CA LEU A 143 0.26 5.76 -0.54
C LEU A 143 1.01 6.36 -1.72
N THR A 144 2.15 6.96 -1.45
CA THR A 144 3.02 7.53 -2.47
C THR A 144 3.87 6.42 -3.10
N PRO A 145 3.88 6.28 -4.44
CA PRO A 145 4.76 5.32 -5.12
C PRO A 145 6.20 5.78 -5.00
N ARG A 146 7.08 4.92 -4.45
CA ARG A 146 8.56 4.99 -4.38
C ARG A 146 9.05 4.44 -3.04
N GLY A 147 9.25 3.13 -2.92
CA GLY A 147 10.31 2.48 -2.12
C GLY A 147 10.51 2.88 -0.64
N GLY A 148 9.63 3.70 -0.07
CA GLY A 148 9.86 4.45 1.14
C GLY A 148 8.71 4.46 2.13
N CYS A 149 7.57 3.92 1.74
CA CYS A 149 6.53 3.58 2.69
C CYS A 149 7.08 2.60 3.75
N PRO A 150 6.92 2.88 5.05
CA PRO A 150 7.23 1.93 6.10
C PRO A 150 6.47 0.62 5.90
N LEU A 151 7.13 -0.51 6.18
CA LEU A 151 6.53 -1.84 5.97
C LEU A 151 5.20 -2.00 6.72
N TRP A 152 5.13 -1.52 7.97
CA TRP A 152 3.92 -1.60 8.77
C TRP A 152 2.73 -0.88 8.12
N LEU A 153 2.99 0.20 7.38
CA LEU A 153 1.97 1.00 6.72
C LEU A 153 1.50 0.32 5.43
N ALA A 154 2.43 -0.03 4.54
CA ALA A 154 2.09 -0.65 3.26
C ALA A 154 1.49 -2.05 3.43
N GLU A 155 2.17 -2.94 4.16
CA GLU A 155 1.69 -4.31 4.39
C GLU A 155 0.51 -4.34 5.35
N GLY A 156 0.48 -3.45 6.35
CA GLY A 156 -0.64 -3.38 7.29
C GLY A 156 -1.94 -2.94 6.64
N LEU A 157 -1.86 -2.00 5.69
CA LEU A 157 -2.99 -1.60 4.84
C LEU A 157 -3.49 -2.79 4.02
N ALA A 158 -2.59 -3.43 3.27
CA ALA A 158 -2.96 -4.53 2.38
C ALA A 158 -3.52 -5.74 3.15
N ALA A 159 -2.89 -6.08 4.29
CA ALA A 159 -3.35 -7.15 5.16
C ALA A 159 -4.75 -6.90 5.73
N ASN A 160 -5.21 -5.65 5.86
CA ASN A 160 -6.57 -5.36 6.32
C ASN A 160 -7.65 -5.68 5.26
N PHE A 161 -7.27 -5.92 4.00
CA PHE A 161 -8.16 -6.41 2.95
C PHE A 161 -8.14 -7.94 2.78
N GLU A 162 -7.28 -8.65 3.50
CA GLU A 162 -7.43 -10.10 3.67
C GLU A 162 -8.64 -10.42 4.55
N PHE A 163 -9.20 -11.62 4.40
CA PHE A 163 -10.44 -12.04 5.06
C PHE A 163 -10.46 -13.53 5.39
N SER A 164 -11.39 -13.92 6.26
CA SER A 164 -11.67 -15.32 6.59
C SER A 164 -12.85 -15.89 5.79
N ASP A 165 -13.77 -15.04 5.33
CA ASP A 165 -14.93 -15.44 4.54
C ASP A 165 -15.10 -14.54 3.31
N ALA A 166 -14.94 -15.11 2.12
CA ALA A 166 -15.05 -14.38 0.85
C ALA A 166 -16.48 -13.90 0.54
N ALA A 167 -17.51 -14.49 1.15
CA ALA A 167 -18.90 -14.13 0.91
C ALA A 167 -19.32 -12.85 1.66
N ARG A 168 -18.56 -12.44 2.68
CA ARG A 168 -18.83 -11.26 3.50
C ARG A 168 -18.04 -10.04 3.01
N PRO A 169 -18.49 -8.80 3.30
CA PRO A 169 -17.64 -7.62 3.17
C PRO A 169 -16.33 -7.78 3.96
N PHE A 170 -15.25 -7.19 3.46
CA PHE A 170 -13.91 -7.24 4.07
C PHE A 170 -13.25 -5.86 4.02
N GLY A 171 -12.16 -5.67 4.75
CA GLY A 171 -11.48 -4.37 4.87
C GLY A 171 -11.35 -3.85 6.31
N PRO A 172 -10.69 -2.70 6.51
CA PRO A 172 -10.37 -2.14 7.82
C PRO A 172 -11.59 -1.74 8.67
N LEU A 173 -12.77 -1.56 8.09
CA LEU A 173 -14.01 -1.21 8.80
C LEU A 173 -14.97 -2.40 8.99
N THR A 174 -14.53 -3.63 8.72
CA THR A 174 -15.35 -4.85 8.81
C THR A 174 -14.88 -5.78 9.92
N ASP A 175 -15.74 -6.67 10.41
CA ASP A 175 -15.39 -7.70 11.41
C ASP A 175 -14.93 -9.03 10.78
N ASN A 176 -14.90 -9.11 9.44
CA ASN A 176 -14.41 -10.25 8.67
C ASN A 176 -12.88 -10.23 8.62
N PHE A 177 -12.26 -10.49 9.75
CA PHE A 177 -10.82 -10.32 9.91
C PHE A 177 -9.99 -11.32 9.10
N SER A 178 -8.80 -10.89 8.70
CA SER A 178 -7.68 -11.77 8.33
C SER A 178 -7.35 -12.77 9.46
N PRO A 179 -6.86 -13.99 9.15
CA PRO A 179 -6.24 -14.89 10.14
C PRO A 179 -5.15 -14.22 11.01
N ARG A 180 -4.53 -13.14 10.53
CA ARG A 180 -3.57 -12.32 11.29
C ARG A 180 -4.15 -11.75 12.57
N ALA A 181 -5.44 -11.42 12.60
CA ALA A 181 -6.10 -10.95 13.82
C ALA A 181 -6.06 -12.01 14.92
N GLY A 182 -6.30 -13.28 14.58
CA GLY A 182 -6.18 -14.40 15.52
C GLY A 182 -4.75 -14.53 16.07
N ARG A 183 -3.74 -14.41 15.20
CA ARG A 183 -2.34 -14.42 15.62
C ARG A 183 -1.98 -13.24 16.52
N LEU A 184 -2.49 -12.04 16.24
CA LEU A 184 -2.27 -10.87 17.08
C LEU A 184 -2.87 -11.04 18.47
N LYS A 185 -4.08 -11.61 18.57
CA LYS A 185 -4.72 -11.94 19.85
C LYS A 185 -3.87 -12.91 20.67
N GLN A 186 -3.31 -13.93 20.03
CA GLN A 186 -2.41 -14.89 20.68
C GLN A 186 -1.14 -14.21 21.22
N LEU A 187 -0.48 -13.38 20.40
CA LEU A 187 0.70 -12.63 20.83
C LEU A 187 0.38 -11.69 21.99
N TYR A 188 -0.77 -11.01 21.95
CA TYR A 188 -1.19 -10.12 23.03
C TYR A 188 -1.46 -10.88 24.33
N ALA A 189 -2.19 -12.00 24.26
CA ALA A 189 -2.49 -12.84 25.41
C ALA A 189 -1.22 -13.44 26.06
N ALA A 190 -0.20 -13.73 25.25
CA ALA A 190 1.10 -14.20 25.71
C ALA A 190 2.02 -13.08 26.24
N GLY A 191 1.63 -11.81 26.15
CA GLY A 191 2.51 -10.68 26.49
C GLY A 191 3.65 -10.45 25.49
N GLU A 192 3.58 -11.04 24.31
CA GLU A 192 4.63 -11.05 23.27
C GLU A 192 4.46 -9.93 22.22
N THR A 193 3.60 -8.95 22.49
CA THR A 193 3.39 -7.82 21.57
C THR A 193 4.43 -6.73 21.81
N PRO A 194 5.32 -6.44 20.85
CA PRO A 194 6.39 -5.46 21.03
C PRO A 194 5.83 -4.05 21.28
N PRO A 195 6.59 -3.15 21.93
CA PRO A 195 6.23 -1.75 22.07
C PRO A 195 6.04 -1.08 20.70
N LEU A 196 5.12 -0.13 20.57
CA LEU A 196 4.84 0.56 19.31
C LEU A 196 6.09 1.23 18.73
N ARG A 197 6.95 1.80 19.57
CA ARG A 197 8.25 2.35 19.18
C ARG A 197 9.07 1.35 18.36
N GLN A 198 9.10 0.08 18.75
CA GLN A 198 9.83 -0.97 18.02
C GLN A 198 9.13 -1.28 16.68
N VAL A 199 7.80 -1.33 16.64
CA VAL A 199 7.02 -1.60 15.41
C VAL A 199 7.25 -0.51 14.36
N VAL A 200 7.24 0.76 14.75
CA VAL A 200 7.31 1.89 13.80
C VAL A 200 8.73 2.23 13.36
N THR A 201 9.75 1.79 14.11
CA THR A 201 11.16 2.05 13.80
C THR A 201 11.91 0.87 13.18
N GLN A 202 11.23 -0.26 13.02
CA GLN A 202 11.84 -1.49 12.52
C GLN A 202 12.46 -1.30 11.13
N SER A 203 13.72 -1.69 10.99
CA SER A 203 14.44 -1.58 9.74
C SER A 203 13.97 -2.63 8.72
N PRO A 204 14.21 -2.39 7.42
CA PRO A 204 13.87 -3.35 6.37
C PRO A 204 14.67 -4.65 6.46
N TYR A 205 15.86 -4.59 7.07
CA TYR A 205 16.70 -5.76 7.30
C TYR A 205 16.11 -6.64 8.41
N GLU A 206 15.81 -6.04 9.57
CA GLU A 206 15.17 -6.73 10.69
C GLU A 206 13.82 -7.33 10.29
N SER A 207 13.10 -6.65 9.39
CA SER A 207 11.79 -7.11 8.97
C SER A 207 11.83 -8.36 8.07
N ARG A 208 12.96 -8.62 7.42
CA ARG A 208 13.18 -9.76 6.51
C ARG A 208 13.73 -10.99 7.21
N GLN A 209 14.12 -10.89 8.48
CA GLN A 209 14.64 -12.03 9.23
C GLN A 209 13.57 -13.14 9.29
N PRO A 210 13.94 -14.42 9.07
CA PRO A 210 12.97 -15.53 8.97
C PRO A 210 12.02 -15.64 10.18
N GLY A 211 12.50 -15.35 11.38
CA GLY A 211 11.67 -15.34 12.60
C GLY A 211 10.69 -14.17 12.72
N ASN A 212 10.93 -13.07 11.98
CA ASN A 212 10.18 -11.82 12.12
C ASN A 212 9.12 -11.62 11.03
N LYS A 213 9.26 -12.27 9.86
CA LYS A 213 8.35 -12.06 8.71
C LYS A 213 6.87 -12.23 9.07
N GLY A 214 6.51 -13.26 9.84
CA GLY A 214 5.12 -13.46 10.26
C GLY A 214 4.64 -12.39 11.25
N ALA A 215 5.48 -12.04 12.23
CA ALA A 215 5.15 -11.10 13.28
C ALA A 215 4.96 -9.67 12.76
N ASN A 216 5.76 -9.21 11.79
CA ASN A 216 5.70 -7.84 11.30
C ASN A 216 4.39 -7.53 10.57
N TYR A 217 3.89 -8.48 9.78
CA TYR A 217 2.62 -8.31 9.07
C TYR A 217 1.44 -8.38 10.05
N VAL A 218 1.56 -9.19 11.11
CA VAL A 218 0.55 -9.27 12.18
C VAL A 218 0.49 -7.95 12.96
N MET A 219 1.65 -7.39 13.33
CA MET A 219 1.72 -6.09 13.99
C MET A 219 1.30 -4.95 13.06
N GLY A 220 1.71 -4.98 11.79
CA GLY A 220 1.31 -4.01 10.78
C GLY A 220 -0.21 -4.00 10.55
N TRP A 221 -0.82 -5.18 10.43
CA TRP A 221 -2.28 -5.31 10.33
C TRP A 221 -2.98 -4.61 11.50
N GLY A 222 -2.54 -4.91 12.73
CA GLY A 222 -3.16 -4.37 13.93
C GLY A 222 -2.96 -2.86 14.06
N LEU A 223 -1.72 -2.39 13.87
CA LEU A 223 -1.39 -0.97 13.95
C LEU A 223 -2.13 -0.15 12.90
N PHE A 224 -2.10 -0.58 11.64
CA PHE A 224 -2.85 0.10 10.57
C PHE A 224 -4.32 0.19 10.93
N ARG A 225 -4.92 -0.92 11.38
CA ARG A 225 -6.32 -0.95 11.75
C ARG A 225 -6.66 0.02 12.88
N PHE A 226 -5.89 0.00 13.97
CA PHE A 226 -6.04 0.94 15.09
C PHE A 226 -6.00 2.40 14.63
N LEU A 227 -4.99 2.77 13.83
CA LEU A 227 -4.85 4.14 13.33
C LEU A 227 -5.97 4.49 12.35
N PHE A 228 -6.39 3.56 11.49
CA PHE A 228 -7.46 3.78 10.53
C PHE A 228 -8.81 3.97 11.23
N THR A 229 -9.10 3.22 12.28
CA THR A 229 -10.38 3.31 12.99
C THR A 229 -10.43 4.43 14.03
N GLU A 230 -9.30 4.73 14.69
CA GLU A 230 -9.30 5.64 15.85
C GLU A 230 -8.57 6.96 15.60
N ARG A 231 -7.70 7.02 14.59
CA ARG A 231 -6.87 8.20 14.24
C ARG A 231 -6.81 8.46 12.72
N PRO A 232 -7.93 8.37 11.96
CA PRO A 232 -7.88 8.40 10.50
C PRO A 232 -7.31 9.70 9.93
N GLY A 233 -7.61 10.84 10.57
CA GLY A 233 -7.08 12.14 10.15
C GLY A 233 -5.55 12.24 10.31
N GLN A 234 -4.99 11.72 11.41
CA GLN A 234 -3.55 11.62 11.60
C GLN A 234 -2.93 10.64 10.58
N LEU A 235 -3.58 9.49 10.36
CA LEU A 235 -3.10 8.49 9.41
C LEU A 235 -3.07 9.03 7.98
N LYS A 236 -4.10 9.79 7.55
CA LYS A 236 -4.13 10.48 6.27
C LYS A 236 -2.93 11.41 6.12
N ARG A 237 -2.69 12.29 7.11
CA ARG A 237 -1.55 13.21 7.09
C ARG A 237 -0.22 12.46 7.04
N TYR A 238 -0.07 11.40 7.84
CA TYR A 238 1.14 10.58 7.83
C TYR A 238 1.38 9.93 6.47
N ALA A 239 0.36 9.29 5.89
CA ALA A 239 0.46 8.61 4.60
C ALA A 239 0.83 9.57 3.45
N SER A 240 0.30 10.80 3.48
CA SER A 240 0.69 11.84 2.51
C SER A 240 2.10 12.39 2.74
N ALA A 241 2.54 12.49 4.00
CA ALA A 241 3.84 13.08 4.35
C ALA A 241 5.01 12.10 4.22
N VAL A 242 4.78 10.80 4.40
CA VAL A 242 5.81 9.75 4.31
C VAL A 242 6.14 9.38 2.86
N ALA A 243 6.32 10.41 2.03
CA ALA A 243 6.73 10.29 0.64
C ALA A 243 8.17 9.77 0.50
N ASP A 244 9.02 10.07 1.47
CA ASP A 244 10.41 9.60 1.53
C ASP A 244 10.58 8.52 2.61
N ARG A 245 11.34 7.47 2.27
CA ARG A 245 11.72 6.45 3.25
C ARG A 245 12.49 7.09 4.38
N PRO A 246 12.08 6.91 5.65
CA PRO A 246 12.97 7.20 6.74
C PRO A 246 14.25 6.36 6.60
N ARG A 247 15.41 7.01 6.62
CA ARG A 247 16.69 6.34 6.36
C ARG A 247 17.16 5.51 7.56
N ASN A 248 16.61 5.80 8.74
CA ASN A 248 16.97 5.17 10.00
C ASN A 248 15.80 5.24 11.00
N ALA A 249 15.94 4.52 12.11
CA ALA A 249 14.95 4.47 13.19
C ALA A 249 14.59 5.85 13.78
N ARG A 250 15.55 6.77 13.88
CA ARG A 250 15.32 8.12 14.43
C ARG A 250 14.42 8.94 13.51
N GLU A 251 14.69 8.92 12.20
CA GLU A 251 13.84 9.59 11.21
C GLU A 251 12.45 8.96 11.16
N ALA A 252 12.34 7.63 11.26
CA ALA A 252 11.07 6.92 11.24
C ALA A 252 10.20 7.33 12.42
N LEU A 253 10.79 7.35 13.62
CA LEU A 253 10.15 7.79 14.84
C LEU A 253 9.72 9.26 14.77
N ALA A 254 10.62 10.16 14.35
CA ALA A 254 10.32 11.58 14.27
C ALA A 254 9.15 11.87 13.31
N ALA A 255 9.14 11.22 12.14
CA ALA A 255 8.03 11.33 11.19
C ALA A 255 6.71 10.79 11.79
N PHE A 256 6.78 9.68 12.53
CA PHE A 256 5.62 9.09 13.19
C PHE A 256 5.08 10.03 14.28
N GLU A 257 5.93 10.52 15.17
CA GLU A 257 5.54 11.41 16.28
C GLU A 257 5.03 12.76 15.77
N ALA A 258 5.56 13.26 14.65
CA ALA A 258 5.03 14.48 14.02
C ALA A 258 3.56 14.34 13.57
N ALA A 259 3.12 13.13 13.20
CA ALA A 259 1.74 12.90 12.76
C ALA A 259 0.79 12.49 13.90
N PHE A 260 1.29 11.69 14.85
CA PHE A 260 0.46 11.03 15.86
C PHE A 260 0.67 11.53 17.29
N GLY A 261 1.66 12.40 17.53
CA GLY A 261 2.10 12.78 18.88
C GLY A 261 3.13 11.79 19.46
N PRO A 262 3.57 11.99 20.72
CA PRO A 262 4.56 11.14 21.37
C PRO A 262 4.17 9.66 21.31
N VAL A 263 5.09 8.80 20.86
CA VAL A 263 4.75 7.38 20.61
C VAL A 263 4.33 6.66 21.88
N ASP A 264 4.88 7.04 23.03
CA ASP A 264 4.57 6.41 24.33
C ASP A 264 3.17 6.81 24.85
N GLU A 265 2.64 7.97 24.45
CA GLU A 265 1.25 8.34 24.73
C GLU A 265 0.28 7.56 23.83
N LEU A 266 0.64 7.39 22.56
CA LEU A 266 -0.16 6.61 21.61
C LEU A 266 -0.18 5.11 21.96
N GLU A 267 0.90 4.59 22.53
CA GLU A 267 1.02 3.22 23.05
C GLU A 267 -0.13 2.88 24.01
N VAL A 268 -0.56 3.83 24.86
CA VAL A 268 -1.68 3.60 25.79
C VAL A 268 -2.96 3.28 25.02
N GLY A 269 -3.28 4.06 23.98
CA GLY A 269 -4.44 3.82 23.11
C GLY A 269 -4.31 2.51 22.32
N TRP A 270 -3.12 2.23 21.80
CA TRP A 270 -2.81 0.98 21.11
C TRP A 270 -3.04 -0.26 21.99
N ARG A 271 -2.56 -0.23 23.24
CA ARG A 271 -2.77 -1.33 24.20
C ARG A 271 -4.25 -1.51 24.55
N GLN A 272 -5.00 -0.43 24.68
CA GLN A 272 -6.45 -0.51 24.88
C GLN A 272 -7.17 -1.11 23.67
N PHE A 273 -6.76 -0.77 22.45
CA PHE A 273 -7.26 -1.38 21.22
C PHE A 273 -6.99 -2.88 21.20
N LEU A 274 -5.75 -3.32 21.49
CA LEU A 274 -5.39 -4.73 21.56
C LEU A 274 -6.22 -5.49 22.61
N LYS A 275 -6.46 -4.87 23.76
CA LYS A 275 -7.33 -5.43 24.81
C LYS A 275 -8.75 -5.66 24.31
N ARG A 276 -9.36 -4.65 23.65
CA ARG A 276 -10.72 -4.77 23.06
C ARG A 276 -10.78 -5.85 22.00
N LEU A 277 -9.80 -5.86 21.09
CA LEU A 277 -9.69 -6.85 20.02
C LEU A 277 -9.62 -8.28 20.59
N SER A 278 -8.86 -8.48 21.67
CA SER A 278 -8.68 -9.77 22.33
C SER A 278 -9.93 -10.24 23.07
N ALA A 279 -10.72 -9.30 23.60
CA ALA A 279 -12.01 -9.56 24.25
C ALA A 279 -13.16 -9.87 23.26
N GLY A 280 -12.90 -9.84 21.94
CA GLY A 280 -13.92 -10.09 20.92
C GLY A 280 -14.82 -8.87 20.63
N GLY A 281 -14.55 -7.72 21.24
CA GLY A 281 -15.24 -6.48 20.90
C GLY A 281 -14.80 -5.99 19.52
N ALA A 282 -15.73 -5.87 18.58
CA ALA A 282 -15.49 -5.06 17.40
C ALA A 282 -15.15 -3.64 17.86
N PRO A 283 -14.12 -2.97 17.30
CA PRO A 283 -13.87 -1.58 17.63
C PRO A 283 -15.14 -0.78 17.31
N ALA A 284 -15.60 0.02 18.27
CA ALA A 284 -16.70 0.94 18.03
C ALA A 284 -16.37 1.82 16.81
N PRO A 285 -17.36 2.17 15.97
CA PRO A 285 -17.15 3.18 14.93
C PRO A 285 -16.59 4.45 15.56
N PRO A 286 -15.79 5.23 14.83
CA PRO A 286 -15.07 6.37 15.38
C PRO A 286 -16.04 7.31 16.12
N SER A 287 -15.85 7.44 17.43
CA SER A 287 -16.21 8.67 18.10
C SER A 287 -15.11 9.65 17.73
N LEU A 288 -15.36 10.53 16.76
CA LEU A 288 -14.41 11.58 16.39
C LEU A 288 -14.11 12.41 17.64
N PRO A 289 -12.91 12.36 18.24
CA PRO A 289 -12.51 13.45 19.11
C PRO A 289 -12.42 14.70 18.22
N ALA A 290 -12.96 15.82 18.70
CA ALA A 290 -12.76 17.11 18.05
C ALA A 290 -11.26 17.27 17.75
N ALA A 291 -10.93 17.56 16.48
CA ALA A 291 -9.57 17.87 16.12
C ALA A 291 -9.05 18.96 17.07
N PRO A 292 -7.81 18.86 17.58
CA PRO A 292 -7.20 20.01 18.23
C PRO A 292 -7.31 21.19 17.27
N ALA A 293 -7.76 22.33 17.78
CA ALA A 293 -7.96 23.53 16.98
C ALA A 293 -6.70 23.79 16.14
N PRO A 294 -6.84 24.18 14.86
CA PRO A 294 -5.69 24.59 14.09
C PRO A 294 -4.95 25.70 14.86
N PRO A 295 -3.60 25.73 14.83
CA PRO A 295 -2.86 26.84 15.42
C PRO A 295 -3.43 28.14 14.85
N ALA A 296 -3.64 29.12 15.74
CA ALA A 296 -4.17 30.41 15.35
C ALA A 296 -3.37 30.95 14.15
N PRO A 297 -4.04 31.52 13.13
CA PRO A 297 -3.35 32.11 12.01
C PRO A 297 -2.34 33.14 12.55
N PRO A 298 -1.11 33.20 11.98
CA PRO A 298 -0.18 34.25 12.36
C PRO A 298 -0.88 35.60 12.20
N ALA A 299 -0.68 36.49 13.18
CA ALA A 299 -1.23 37.84 13.13
C ALA A 299 -0.93 38.47 11.77
N PRO A 300 -1.89 39.19 11.16
CA PRO A 300 -1.70 39.80 9.86
C PRO A 300 -0.45 40.67 9.91
N THR A 301 0.54 40.28 9.10
CA THR A 301 1.74 41.09 8.90
C THR A 301 1.28 42.40 8.27
N ALA A 302 1.74 43.52 8.83
CA ALA A 302 1.37 44.85 8.39
C ALA A 302 1.46 44.95 6.86
N ALA A 303 0.40 45.48 6.24
CA ALA A 303 0.32 45.68 4.81
C ALA A 303 1.56 46.45 4.32
N PRO A 304 2.20 46.04 3.21
CA PRO A 304 3.27 46.81 2.62
C PRO A 304 2.75 48.21 2.23
N PRO A 305 3.56 49.27 2.40
CA PRO A 305 3.17 50.61 2.01
C PRO A 305 2.83 50.68 0.53
N ALA A 306 1.83 51.50 0.21
CA ALA A 306 1.31 51.70 -1.14
C ALA A 306 2.45 52.08 -2.12
N PRO A 307 2.40 51.59 -3.38
CA PRO A 307 3.39 51.95 -4.38
C PRO A 307 3.34 53.46 -4.65
N THR A 308 4.50 54.09 -4.56
CA THR A 308 4.70 55.49 -4.89
C THR A 308 4.42 55.70 -6.38
N ALA A 309 3.65 56.73 -6.70
CA ALA A 309 3.26 57.07 -8.07
C ALA A 309 4.50 57.21 -8.98
N ALA A 310 4.49 56.48 -10.10
CA ALA A 310 5.49 56.63 -11.15
C ALA A 310 5.35 58.02 -11.82
N PRO A 311 6.46 58.69 -12.16
CA PRO A 311 6.39 59.94 -12.92
C PRO A 311 5.99 59.68 -14.38
N ALA A 312 5.24 60.63 -14.93
CA ALA A 312 4.77 60.64 -16.32
C ALA A 312 5.94 60.65 -17.33
N PRO A 313 5.74 60.09 -18.54
CA PRO A 313 6.82 59.91 -19.52
C PRO A 313 7.15 61.22 -20.25
N PRO A 314 8.42 61.44 -20.63
CA PRO A 314 8.75 62.48 -21.60
C PRO A 314 8.38 62.02 -23.01
N HIS A 315 7.79 62.94 -23.76
CA HIS A 315 7.65 62.85 -25.21
C HIS A 315 9.05 62.98 -25.87
N ASP A 316 9.32 62.12 -26.84
CA ASP A 316 9.65 62.48 -28.24
C ASP A 316 10.81 61.69 -28.92
N VAL A 317 10.51 61.30 -30.16
CA VAL A 317 11.36 61.02 -31.35
C VAL A 317 12.49 59.98 -31.27
N THR A 318 12.24 58.78 -31.83
CA THR A 318 12.83 58.31 -33.12
C THR A 318 12.33 56.90 -33.45
N GLN A 319 11.71 56.76 -34.62
CA GLN A 319 11.29 55.50 -35.22
C GLN A 319 12.42 54.97 -36.14
N PRO A 320 12.82 53.69 -36.05
CA PRO A 320 13.43 52.97 -37.16
C PRO A 320 12.53 51.84 -37.69
N PRO A 321 12.74 51.40 -38.94
CA PRO A 321 11.72 50.77 -39.77
C PRO A 321 11.52 49.27 -39.51
N ALA A 322 10.35 48.78 -39.94
CA ALA A 322 9.91 47.39 -39.85
C ALA A 322 10.81 46.41 -40.65
N PRO A 323 11.10 45.22 -40.13
CA PRO A 323 11.72 44.16 -40.92
C PRO A 323 10.67 43.46 -41.80
N ALA A 324 11.02 43.35 -43.08
CA ALA A 324 10.28 42.69 -44.14
C ALA A 324 10.02 41.20 -43.85
N GLY A 325 8.83 40.75 -44.23
CA GLY A 325 8.45 39.34 -44.18
C GLY A 325 9.29 38.46 -45.10
N SER A 326 9.37 37.19 -44.74
CA SER A 326 9.74 36.11 -45.65
C SER A 326 8.87 34.88 -45.41
N PRO A 327 8.61 34.08 -46.47
CA PRO A 327 7.39 33.32 -46.61
C PRO A 327 7.53 31.84 -46.22
N LEU A 328 6.41 31.24 -45.84
CA LEU A 328 6.20 29.80 -45.67
C LEU A 328 6.47 29.03 -46.99
N PRO A 329 7.18 27.88 -46.97
CA PRO A 329 7.21 26.98 -48.11
C PRO A 329 6.03 25.99 -48.09
N ALA A 330 5.55 25.73 -49.32
CA ALA A 330 4.35 25.01 -49.66
C ALA A 330 4.46 23.49 -49.54
N LEU A 331 3.29 22.89 -49.32
CA LEU A 331 2.98 21.47 -49.51
C LEU A 331 3.10 21.06 -50.99
N ARG A 332 3.82 19.96 -51.24
CA ARG A 332 3.63 18.99 -52.35
C ARG A 332 3.89 17.60 -51.72
N GLY A 333 3.11 16.55 -51.89
CA GLY A 333 2.21 16.21 -52.98
C GLY A 333 2.89 15.23 -53.94
N THR A 334 3.07 13.98 -53.50
CA THR A 334 3.02 12.71 -54.27
C THR A 334 2.95 11.56 -53.28
#